data_AF-A0A8H7H310-F1
#
_entry.id   AF-A0A8H7H310-F1
#
_cell.length_a   1.000
_cell.length_b   1.000
_cell.length_c   1.000
_cell.angle_alpha   90.00
_cell.angle_beta   90.00
_cell.angle_gamma   90.00
#
_symmetry.space_group_name_H-M   'P 1'
#
loop_
_entity.id
_entity.type
_entity.pdbx_description
1 polymer ?
#
loop_
_entity_poly.entity_id
_entity_poly.type
_entity_poly.pdbx_seq_one_letter_code
_entity_poly.pdbx_strand_id
1 'polypeptide(L)'
;MILNSRFAEVLNGSGNDGNVYLTTFMLDFRYLQSAILTRKHTNPLSNVIHIPAQDSSSPLGPSDLREPFVTYGATYDADLRQLMPAYVLVGQYLVLQLQQEVNSKRAPHIQGACRTWDALVLLFRAQLIKYIRQLPPFDEHDKDDSPIEYWMRLSTRDNASILAYLAIKLFSIVANSMADERTGSVFTKINSPDRSNQSAELVVAMAQVLQHERRKASIVSYKRSLTMTRFRDIPGLIKSVDQPVPPSQQDVDSDVETEHSDCDEAGAETGQSDKETGLTDHLDKPQEWEIGAGLDEEPEPLWRGSIGHCEYFEVPRHDGIDLSNSFLLDLLSDAPIEEEFTPPGLVTNQTGPMLPYADLRATPTTF
;
A
#
# COMPACT_ATOMS: atom_id res chain seq x y z
N MET A 1 16.13 13.73 -5.46
CA MET A 1 16.62 12.60 -6.31
C MET A 1 16.78 11.27 -5.56
N ILE A 2 16.92 11.24 -4.22
CA ILE A 2 17.17 10.03 -3.41
C ILE A 2 16.02 9.00 -3.41
N LEU A 3 14.76 9.46 -3.51
CA LEU A 3 13.59 8.56 -3.54
C LEU A 3 13.57 7.66 -4.79
N ASN A 4 13.98 8.17 -5.95
CA ASN A 4 14.00 7.41 -7.21
C ASN A 4 15.08 6.33 -7.19
N SER A 5 16.26 6.62 -6.64
CA SER A 5 17.34 5.63 -6.58
C SER A 5 16.98 4.48 -5.64
N ARG A 6 16.39 4.76 -4.47
CA ARG A 6 15.94 3.71 -3.56
C ARG A 6 14.82 2.87 -4.14
N PHE A 7 13.87 3.47 -4.84
CA PHE A 7 12.80 2.71 -5.47
C PHE A 7 13.34 1.79 -6.59
N ALA A 8 14.28 2.29 -7.40
CA ALA A 8 14.96 1.49 -8.40
C ALA A 8 15.83 0.39 -7.78
N GLU A 9 16.48 0.64 -6.65
CA GLU A 9 17.28 -0.34 -5.91
C GLU A 9 16.40 -1.42 -5.28
N VAL A 10 15.24 -1.07 -4.71
CA VAL A 10 14.30 -2.06 -4.18
C VAL A 10 13.77 -2.95 -5.29
N LEU A 11 13.45 -2.40 -6.47
CA LEU A 11 12.87 -3.19 -7.56
C LEU A 11 13.90 -3.94 -8.42
N ASN A 12 15.05 -3.33 -8.69
CA ASN A 12 16.08 -3.83 -9.61
C ASN A 12 17.38 -4.22 -8.91
N GLY A 13 17.43 -4.20 -7.58
CA GLY A 13 18.60 -4.59 -6.80
C GLY A 13 19.05 -6.01 -7.14
N SER A 14 20.32 -6.32 -6.83
CA SER A 14 20.92 -7.62 -7.13
C SER A 14 20.33 -8.80 -6.34
N GLY A 15 19.31 -8.57 -5.51
CA GLY A 15 18.54 -9.58 -4.80
C GLY A 15 17.15 -9.77 -5.41
N ASN A 16 16.62 -11.00 -5.32
CA ASN A 16 15.23 -11.30 -5.70
C ASN A 16 14.17 -10.63 -4.79
N ASP A 17 14.60 -9.80 -3.84
CA ASP A 17 13.75 -9.17 -2.84
C ASP A 17 12.74 -8.20 -3.47
N GLY A 18 13.12 -7.52 -4.55
CA GLY A 18 12.22 -6.63 -5.30
C GLY A 18 10.98 -7.33 -5.86
N ASN A 19 11.14 -8.60 -6.27
CA ASN A 19 10.03 -9.39 -6.78
C ASN A 19 9.00 -9.70 -5.69
N VAL A 20 9.41 -9.78 -4.42
CA VAL A 20 8.50 -10.01 -3.29
C VAL A 20 7.55 -8.83 -3.14
N TYR A 21 8.09 -7.60 -3.11
CA TYR A 21 7.30 -6.38 -2.96
C TYR A 21 6.41 -6.13 -4.17
N LEU A 22 6.93 -6.34 -5.39
CA LEU A 22 6.12 -6.22 -6.60
C LEU A 22 4.98 -7.24 -6.61
N THR A 23 5.25 -8.47 -6.19
CA THR A 23 4.24 -9.53 -6.11
C THR A 23 3.17 -9.22 -5.07
N THR A 24 3.56 -8.83 -3.85
CA THR A 24 2.57 -8.47 -2.81
C THR A 24 1.73 -7.28 -3.22
N PHE A 25 2.33 -6.27 -3.86
CA PHE A 25 1.60 -5.12 -4.39
C PHE A 25 0.60 -5.52 -5.48
N MET A 26 0.98 -6.40 -6.41
CA MET A 26 0.09 -6.92 -7.45
C MET A 26 -1.02 -7.83 -6.89
N LEU A 27 -0.76 -8.56 -5.80
CA LEU A 27 -1.73 -9.41 -5.12
C LEU A 27 -2.68 -8.64 -4.17
N ASP A 28 -2.47 -7.34 -3.98
CA ASP A 28 -3.45 -6.50 -3.28
C ASP A 28 -4.50 -6.02 -4.29
N PHE A 29 -5.73 -6.48 -4.12
CA PHE A 29 -6.85 -6.21 -5.04
C PHE A 29 -7.12 -4.70 -5.21
N ARG A 30 -6.77 -3.89 -4.21
CA ARG A 30 -6.96 -2.42 -4.21
C ARG A 30 -6.01 -1.72 -5.18
N TYR A 31 -4.85 -2.32 -5.46
CA TYR A 31 -3.81 -1.73 -6.31
C TYR A 31 -3.73 -2.37 -7.70
N LEU A 32 -4.59 -3.34 -8.01
CA LEU A 32 -4.55 -4.03 -9.29
C LEU A 32 -4.76 -3.09 -10.49
N GLN A 33 -5.62 -2.08 -10.32
CA GLN A 33 -5.88 -1.05 -11.33
C GLN A 33 -4.87 0.11 -11.27
N SER A 34 -3.84 0.03 -10.44
CA SER A 34 -2.86 1.09 -10.31
C SER A 34 -2.04 1.22 -11.60
N ALA A 35 -1.77 2.47 -11.99
CA ALA A 35 -0.95 2.76 -13.17
C ALA A 35 0.49 2.20 -13.07
N ILE A 36 0.94 1.86 -11.85
CA ILE A 36 2.28 1.29 -11.61
C ILE A 36 2.41 -0.09 -12.28
N LEU A 37 1.34 -0.88 -12.31
CA LEU A 37 1.36 -2.24 -12.88
C LEU A 37 1.20 -2.24 -14.41
N THR A 38 0.55 -1.21 -14.97
CA THR A 38 0.31 -1.08 -16.42
C THR A 38 1.44 -0.33 -17.14
N ARG A 39 2.23 0.48 -16.43
CA ARG A 39 3.34 1.20 -17.04
C ARG A 39 4.48 0.24 -17.38
N LYS A 40 4.99 0.35 -18.61
CA LYS A 40 6.19 -0.39 -19.04
C LYS A 40 7.43 -0.04 -18.21
N HIS A 41 7.46 1.16 -17.64
CA HIS A 41 8.48 1.61 -16.70
C HIS A 41 7.89 1.71 -15.29
N THR A 42 8.41 0.92 -14.36
CA THR A 42 7.89 0.80 -12.99
C THR A 42 8.09 2.05 -12.15
N ASN A 43 9.00 2.96 -12.54
CA ASN A 43 9.24 4.20 -11.81
C ASN A 43 8.18 5.26 -12.15
N PRO A 44 7.21 5.55 -11.25
CA PRO A 44 6.15 6.51 -11.54
C PRO A 44 6.66 7.96 -11.62
N LEU A 45 7.86 8.22 -11.11
CA LEU A 45 8.54 9.51 -11.06
C LEU A 45 9.57 9.68 -12.18
N SER A 46 9.72 8.67 -13.04
CA SER A 46 10.49 8.79 -14.27
C SER A 46 9.62 9.52 -15.29
N ASN A 47 9.74 10.84 -15.38
CA ASN A 47 9.05 11.68 -16.37
C ASN A 47 9.59 11.47 -17.80
N VAL A 48 9.88 10.23 -18.18
CA VAL A 48 10.28 9.91 -19.54
C VAL A 48 9.01 9.87 -20.38
N ILE A 49 8.71 11.00 -20.99
CA ILE A 49 7.63 11.14 -21.97
C ILE A 49 8.11 10.43 -23.24
N HIS A 50 7.59 9.23 -23.49
CA HIS A 50 7.81 8.53 -24.75
C HIS A 50 6.94 9.19 -25.82
N ILE A 51 7.55 10.05 -26.62
CA ILE A 51 6.93 10.50 -27.87
C ILE A 51 7.07 9.33 -28.85
N PRO A 52 5.96 8.67 -29.26
CA PRO A 52 6.05 7.61 -30.26
C PRO A 52 6.69 8.21 -31.50
N ALA A 53 7.82 7.64 -31.93
CA ALA A 53 8.37 7.98 -33.23
C ALA A 53 7.26 7.74 -34.25
N GLN A 54 6.88 8.77 -35.01
CA GLN A 54 5.97 8.59 -36.14
C GLN A 54 6.58 7.51 -37.02
N ASP A 55 5.96 6.34 -37.03
CA ASP A 55 6.32 5.26 -37.93
C ASP A 55 6.20 5.81 -39.35
N SER A 56 7.35 6.18 -39.91
CA SER A 56 7.50 6.53 -41.30
C SER A 56 7.28 5.26 -42.11
N SER A 57 6.01 4.97 -42.39
CA SER A 57 5.51 4.18 -43.51
C SER A 57 6.47 3.10 -44.00
N SER A 58 6.55 1.97 -43.28
CA SER A 58 7.16 0.77 -43.84
C SER A 58 6.21 0.22 -44.91
N PRO A 59 6.64 0.11 -46.18
CA PRO A 59 5.77 -0.26 -47.28
C PRO A 59 5.28 -1.71 -47.13
N LEU A 60 3.97 -1.89 -47.28
CA LEU A 60 3.28 -3.17 -47.27
C LEU A 60 3.96 -4.18 -48.21
N GLY A 61 4.62 -5.18 -47.61
CA GLY A 61 4.92 -6.44 -48.28
C GLY A 61 3.69 -7.35 -48.24
N PRO A 62 3.35 -8.06 -49.33
CA PRO A 62 2.14 -8.87 -49.42
C PRO A 62 2.16 -10.00 -48.38
N SER A 63 1.17 -9.96 -47.49
CA SER A 63 0.95 -10.93 -46.42
C SER A 63 0.65 -12.31 -47.01
N ASP A 64 1.56 -13.24 -46.72
CA ASP A 64 1.42 -14.66 -46.97
C ASP A 64 0.29 -15.20 -46.07
N LEU A 65 -0.81 -15.61 -46.68
CA LEU A 65 -2.01 -16.17 -46.05
C LEU A 65 -1.73 -17.58 -45.52
N ARG A 66 -0.90 -17.68 -44.48
CA ARG A 66 -0.73 -18.93 -43.73
C ARG A 66 -1.68 -18.93 -42.55
N GLU A 67 -2.72 -19.77 -42.66
CA GLU A 67 -3.71 -19.95 -41.61
C GLU A 67 -3.06 -20.30 -40.25
N PRO A 68 -3.51 -19.66 -39.16
CA PRO A 68 -2.98 -19.94 -37.83
C PRO A 68 -3.48 -21.31 -37.37
N PHE A 69 -2.58 -22.29 -37.37
CA PHE A 69 -2.75 -23.51 -36.58
C PHE A 69 -2.91 -23.11 -35.11
N VAL A 70 -4.13 -23.27 -34.59
CA VAL A 70 -4.48 -23.06 -33.17
C VAL A 70 -3.75 -24.11 -32.34
N THR A 71 -2.56 -23.74 -31.86
CA THR A 71 -1.85 -24.52 -30.84
C THR A 71 -2.53 -24.21 -29.52
N TYR A 72 -3.41 -25.09 -29.05
CA TYR A 72 -4.27 -24.95 -27.85
C TYR A 72 -3.53 -24.75 -26.50
N GLY A 73 -2.22 -24.44 -26.51
CA GLY A 73 -1.41 -24.20 -25.32
C GLY A 73 -0.70 -22.84 -25.26
N ALA A 74 -0.80 -22.00 -26.29
CA ALA A 74 -0.11 -20.72 -26.35
C ALA A 74 -1.11 -19.57 -26.50
N THR A 75 -0.94 -18.53 -25.67
CA THR A 75 -1.47 -17.17 -25.80
C THR A 75 -2.86 -16.81 -25.26
N TYR A 76 -3.39 -17.46 -24.22
CA TYR A 76 -4.53 -16.88 -23.49
C TYR A 76 -4.18 -15.64 -22.65
N ASP A 77 -2.89 -15.43 -22.37
CA ASP A 77 -2.35 -14.31 -21.59
C ASP A 77 -1.36 -13.44 -22.38
N ALA A 78 -1.31 -13.55 -23.72
CA ALA A 78 -0.38 -12.75 -24.52
C ALA A 78 -0.68 -11.25 -24.42
N ASP A 79 -1.97 -10.90 -24.35
CA ASP A 79 -2.46 -9.56 -24.06
C ASP A 79 -1.93 -9.05 -22.71
N LEU A 80 -2.01 -9.87 -21.65
CA LEU A 80 -1.54 -9.49 -20.32
C LEU A 80 -0.04 -9.28 -20.28
N ARG A 81 0.74 -10.12 -20.97
CA ARG A 81 2.21 -9.97 -21.07
C ARG A 81 2.61 -8.70 -21.81
N GLN A 82 1.83 -8.30 -22.81
CA GLN A 82 2.07 -7.07 -23.55
C GLN A 82 1.64 -5.83 -22.75
N LEU A 83 0.52 -5.91 -22.05
CA LEU A 83 -0.08 -4.80 -21.31
C LEU A 83 0.62 -4.54 -19.97
N MET A 84 1.06 -5.59 -19.28
CA MET A 84 1.56 -5.52 -17.91
C MET A 84 2.87 -6.30 -17.77
N PRO A 85 4.05 -5.70 -17.98
CA PRO A 85 5.33 -6.41 -17.82
C PRO A 85 5.52 -7.01 -16.41
N ALA A 86 4.96 -6.36 -15.38
CA ALA A 86 4.95 -6.87 -14.02
C ALA A 86 4.28 -8.26 -13.89
N TYR A 87 3.29 -8.56 -14.73
CA TYR A 87 2.61 -9.87 -14.74
C TYR A 87 3.58 -11.03 -14.99
N VAL A 88 4.56 -10.84 -15.87
CA VAL A 88 5.55 -11.88 -16.19
C VAL A 88 6.48 -12.12 -15.00
N LEU A 89 6.98 -11.04 -14.37
CA LEU A 89 7.88 -11.11 -13.23
C LEU A 89 7.20 -11.75 -12.02
N VAL A 90 5.99 -11.30 -11.69
CA VAL A 90 5.18 -11.82 -10.60
C VAL A 90 4.80 -13.28 -10.85
N GLY A 91 4.38 -13.62 -12.07
CA GLY A 91 4.06 -14.98 -12.45
C GLY A 91 5.25 -15.94 -12.28
N GLN A 92 6.46 -15.52 -12.71
CA GLN A 92 7.68 -16.31 -12.53
C GLN A 92 8.03 -16.51 -11.05
N TYR A 93 8.00 -15.43 -10.26
CA TYR A 93 8.29 -15.49 -8.83
C TYR A 93 7.31 -16.42 -8.09
N LEU A 94 6.00 -16.31 -8.37
CA LEU A 94 4.99 -17.16 -7.76
C LEU A 94 5.13 -18.64 -8.16
N VAL A 95 5.53 -18.94 -9.40
CA VAL A 95 5.82 -20.32 -9.82
C VAL A 95 7.02 -20.89 -9.07
N LEU A 96 8.07 -20.10 -8.83
CA LEU A 96 9.22 -20.53 -8.02
C LEU A 96 8.81 -20.81 -6.57
N GLN A 97 7.98 -19.94 -5.98
CA GLN A 97 7.43 -20.17 -4.63
C GLN A 97 6.58 -21.43 -4.59
N LEU A 98 5.72 -21.64 -5.59
CA LEU A 98 4.90 -22.85 -5.69
C LEU A 98 5.77 -24.11 -5.81
N GLN A 99 6.85 -24.05 -6.59
CA GLN A 99 7.78 -25.17 -6.73
C GLN A 99 8.45 -25.51 -5.40
N GLN A 100 8.89 -24.50 -4.64
CA GLN A 100 9.48 -24.67 -3.32
C GLN A 100 8.50 -25.30 -2.32
N GLU A 101 7.24 -24.86 -2.34
CA GLU A 101 6.16 -25.42 -1.51
C GLU A 101 5.86 -26.87 -1.86
N VAL A 102 5.88 -27.21 -3.15
CA VAL A 102 5.68 -28.59 -3.60
C VAL A 102 6.84 -29.49 -3.15
N ASN A 103 8.07 -29.05 -3.36
CA ASN A 103 9.28 -29.79 -2.99
C ASN A 103 9.40 -30.01 -1.48
N SER A 104 8.97 -29.03 -0.68
CA SER A 104 9.00 -29.10 0.78
C SER A 104 7.85 -29.90 1.40
N LYS A 105 6.84 -30.30 0.60
CA LYS A 105 5.64 -31.05 1.04
C LYS A 105 4.83 -30.33 2.14
N ARG A 106 4.93 -29.01 2.23
CA ARG A 106 4.23 -28.19 3.25
C ARG A 106 2.74 -27.97 2.94
N ALA A 107 2.36 -28.05 1.66
CA ALA A 107 1.00 -27.78 1.20
C ALA A 107 0.35 -29.00 0.50
N PRO A 108 0.04 -30.08 1.24
CA PRO A 108 -0.52 -31.29 0.63
C PRO A 108 -1.90 -31.06 -0.01
N HIS A 109 -2.67 -30.10 0.50
CA HIS A 109 -4.00 -29.76 -0.01
C HIS A 109 -3.98 -29.21 -1.45
N ILE A 110 -2.91 -28.51 -1.85
CA ILE A 110 -2.74 -28.00 -3.22
C ILE A 110 -2.38 -29.11 -4.20
N GLN A 111 -1.58 -30.08 -3.74
CA GLN A 111 -1.12 -31.19 -4.57
C GLN A 111 -2.23 -32.21 -4.83
N GLY A 112 -3.15 -32.40 -3.88
CA GLY A 112 -4.19 -33.44 -3.96
C GLY A 112 -5.05 -33.39 -5.22
N ALA A 113 -5.25 -32.20 -5.80
CA ALA A 113 -6.04 -32.01 -7.02
C ALA A 113 -5.27 -32.28 -8.32
N CYS A 114 -3.93 -32.25 -8.31
CA CYS A 114 -3.10 -32.30 -9.52
C CYS A 114 -2.14 -33.49 -9.51
N ARG A 115 -2.17 -34.32 -10.56
CA ARG A 115 -1.26 -35.46 -10.69
C ARG A 115 0.13 -35.10 -11.21
N THR A 116 0.25 -33.99 -11.93
CA THR A 116 1.50 -33.56 -12.59
C THR A 116 1.81 -32.10 -12.28
N TRP A 117 3.10 -31.75 -12.28
CA TRP A 117 3.57 -30.38 -12.09
C TRP A 117 3.01 -29.43 -13.17
N ASP A 118 2.97 -29.88 -14.43
CA ASP A 118 2.46 -29.06 -15.53
C ASP A 118 0.98 -28.73 -15.36
N ALA A 119 0.16 -29.69 -14.89
CA ALA A 119 -1.24 -29.45 -14.60
C ALA A 119 -1.41 -28.41 -13.49
N LEU A 120 -0.57 -28.49 -12.44
CA LEU A 120 -0.58 -27.54 -11.34
C LEU A 120 -0.20 -26.12 -11.81
N VAL A 121 0.84 -25.98 -12.62
CA VAL A 121 1.26 -24.69 -13.19
C VAL A 121 0.19 -24.13 -14.13
N LEU A 122 -0.46 -24.97 -14.93
CA LEU A 122 -1.56 -24.55 -15.81
C LEU A 122 -2.77 -24.05 -14.99
N LEU A 123 -3.16 -24.74 -13.93
CA LEU A 123 -4.21 -24.27 -13.03
C LEU A 123 -3.81 -22.95 -12.37
N PHE A 124 -2.61 -22.86 -11.80
CA PHE A 124 -2.09 -21.61 -11.22
C PHE A 124 -2.16 -20.45 -12.22
N ARG A 125 -1.69 -20.64 -13.46
CA ARG A 125 -1.76 -19.61 -14.51
C ARG A 125 -3.20 -19.21 -14.82
N ALA A 126 -4.12 -20.18 -14.91
CA ALA A 126 -5.53 -19.89 -15.12
C ALA A 126 -6.13 -19.05 -13.96
N GLN A 127 -5.76 -19.35 -12.72
CA GLN A 127 -6.17 -18.57 -11.54
C GLN A 127 -5.60 -17.15 -11.58
N LEU A 128 -4.31 -17.00 -11.91
CA LEU A 128 -3.65 -15.70 -12.02
C LEU A 128 -4.27 -14.83 -13.12
N ILE A 129 -4.57 -15.40 -14.29
CA ILE A 129 -5.24 -14.68 -15.39
C ILE A 129 -6.61 -14.19 -14.94
N LYS A 130 -7.41 -15.04 -14.27
CA LYS A 130 -8.72 -14.66 -13.74
C LYS A 130 -8.61 -13.55 -12.70
N TYR A 131 -7.63 -13.64 -11.80
CA TYR A 131 -7.38 -12.60 -10.80
C TYR A 131 -7.06 -11.25 -11.45
N ILE A 132 -6.14 -11.24 -12.44
CA ILE A 132 -5.74 -10.00 -13.12
C ILE A 132 -6.90 -9.38 -13.90
N ARG A 133 -7.74 -10.22 -14.50
CA ARG A 133 -8.94 -9.78 -15.22
C ARG A 133 -10.13 -9.49 -14.29
N GLN A 134 -9.97 -9.65 -12.97
CA GLN A 134 -11.05 -9.50 -11.99
C GLN A 134 -12.29 -10.31 -12.40
N LEU A 135 -12.09 -11.58 -12.75
CA LEU A 135 -13.16 -12.52 -13.08
C LEU A 135 -13.53 -13.37 -11.86
N PRO A 136 -14.76 -13.90 -11.78
CA PRO A 136 -15.18 -14.77 -10.69
C PRO A 136 -14.18 -15.92 -10.42
N PRO A 137 -13.76 -16.10 -9.14
CA PRO A 137 -14.30 -15.51 -7.91
C PRO A 137 -13.62 -14.20 -7.44
N PHE A 138 -12.70 -13.64 -8.22
CA PHE A 138 -11.82 -12.54 -7.80
C PHE A 138 -12.44 -11.14 -7.93
N ASP A 139 -13.63 -11.03 -8.51
CA ASP A 139 -14.43 -9.81 -8.56
C ASP A 139 -15.13 -9.50 -7.23
N GLU A 140 -15.39 -10.52 -6.41
CA GLU A 140 -16.03 -10.41 -5.10
C GLU A 140 -15.03 -9.98 -4.02
N HIS A 141 -14.92 -8.68 -3.75
CA HIS A 141 -14.16 -8.14 -2.62
C HIS A 141 -14.99 -7.14 -1.82
N ASP A 142 -14.86 -7.17 -0.49
CA ASP A 142 -15.48 -6.17 0.37
C ASP A 142 -14.52 -4.99 0.51
N LYS A 143 -15.04 -3.76 0.55
CA LYS A 143 -14.22 -2.53 0.55
C LYS A 143 -13.35 -2.41 1.82
N ASP A 144 -13.81 -3.03 2.90
CA ASP A 144 -13.18 -2.97 4.21
C ASP A 144 -12.27 -4.18 4.47
N ASP A 145 -12.21 -5.15 3.55
CA ASP A 145 -11.35 -6.33 3.70
C ASP A 145 -9.88 -5.92 3.70
N SER A 146 -9.13 -6.41 4.68
CA SER A 146 -7.68 -6.45 4.55
C SER A 146 -7.29 -7.44 3.44
N PRO A 147 -6.15 -7.25 2.74
CA PRO A 147 -5.70 -8.17 1.69
C PRO A 147 -5.63 -9.63 2.18
N ILE A 148 -5.18 -9.85 3.41
CA ILE A 148 -5.10 -11.20 3.99
C ILE A 148 -6.48 -11.82 4.21
N GLU A 149 -7.49 -11.06 4.67
CA GLU A 149 -8.86 -11.54 4.83
C GLU A 149 -9.50 -11.90 3.50
N TYR A 150 -9.31 -11.05 2.49
CA TYR A 150 -9.73 -11.32 1.12
C TYR A 150 -9.19 -12.67 0.60
N TRP A 151 -7.88 -12.91 0.75
CA TRP A 151 -7.27 -14.17 0.30
C TRP A 151 -7.68 -15.37 1.17
N MET A 152 -7.87 -15.19 2.49
CA MET A 152 -8.39 -16.24 3.37
C MET A 152 -9.77 -16.72 2.93
N ARG A 153 -10.68 -15.80 2.56
CA ARG A 153 -12.00 -16.15 2.03
C ARG A 153 -11.91 -16.96 0.74
N LEU A 154 -11.05 -16.54 -0.20
CA LEU A 154 -10.84 -17.21 -1.48
C LEU A 154 -10.17 -18.58 -1.36
N SER A 155 -9.43 -18.85 -0.29
CA SER A 155 -8.75 -20.14 -0.07
C SER A 155 -9.70 -21.33 -0.02
N THR A 156 -10.97 -21.09 0.31
CA THR A 156 -12.03 -22.11 0.34
C THR A 156 -12.55 -22.50 -1.05
N ARG A 157 -12.27 -21.70 -2.09
CA ARG A 157 -12.77 -21.91 -3.45
C ARG A 157 -11.74 -22.64 -4.30
N ASP A 158 -12.13 -23.76 -4.93
CA ASP A 158 -11.23 -24.60 -5.75
C ASP A 158 -10.59 -23.84 -6.92
N ASN A 159 -11.30 -22.86 -7.48
CA ASN A 159 -10.84 -22.04 -8.59
C ASN A 159 -9.94 -20.85 -8.18
N ALA A 160 -9.61 -20.70 -6.89
CA ALA A 160 -8.69 -19.68 -6.37
C ALA A 160 -7.69 -20.22 -5.34
N SER A 161 -7.82 -21.48 -4.92
CA SER A 161 -7.09 -22.07 -3.79
C SER A 161 -5.57 -21.97 -3.88
N ILE A 162 -4.98 -22.21 -5.07
CA ILE A 162 -3.53 -22.19 -5.27
C ILE A 162 -3.00 -20.77 -5.12
N LEU A 163 -3.61 -19.81 -5.82
CA LEU A 163 -3.21 -18.41 -5.77
C LEU A 163 -3.44 -17.82 -4.38
N ALA A 164 -4.58 -18.14 -3.75
CA ALA A 164 -4.93 -17.70 -2.41
C ALA A 164 -3.93 -18.21 -1.36
N TYR A 165 -3.53 -19.48 -1.42
CA TYR A 165 -2.50 -20.00 -0.51
C TYR A 165 -1.18 -19.24 -0.63
N LEU A 166 -0.70 -19.01 -1.86
CA LEU A 166 0.54 -18.27 -2.09
C LEU A 166 0.43 -16.83 -1.59
N ALA A 167 -0.71 -16.17 -1.83
CA ALA A 167 -0.95 -14.82 -1.37
C ALA A 167 -0.99 -14.73 0.16
N ILE A 168 -1.74 -15.61 0.85
CA ILE A 168 -1.77 -15.67 2.33
C ILE A 168 -0.36 -15.85 2.87
N LYS A 169 0.42 -16.78 2.29
CA LYS A 169 1.80 -16.99 2.70
C LYS A 169 2.64 -15.72 2.54
N LEU A 170 2.54 -15.03 1.41
CA LEU A 170 3.29 -13.78 1.20
C LEU A 170 2.85 -12.66 2.15
N PHE A 171 1.55 -12.49 2.40
CA PHE A 171 1.04 -11.49 3.35
C PHE A 171 1.32 -11.85 4.82
N SER A 172 1.59 -13.12 5.12
CA SER A 172 2.04 -13.56 6.46
C SER A 172 3.50 -13.23 6.75
N ILE A 173 4.30 -12.91 5.71
CA ILE A 173 5.67 -12.46 5.90
C ILE A 173 5.63 -11.00 6.38
N VAL A 174 6.08 -10.79 7.61
CA VAL A 174 6.20 -9.45 8.18
C VAL A 174 7.33 -8.72 7.44
N ALA A 175 6.97 -7.81 6.53
CA ALA A 175 7.91 -7.05 5.70
C ALA A 175 8.81 -6.08 6.49
N ASN A 176 8.72 -6.07 7.83
CA ASN A 176 9.38 -5.08 8.66
C ASN A 176 10.47 -5.71 9.51
N SER A 177 11.73 -5.52 9.09
CA SER A 177 12.91 -5.63 9.95
C SER A 177 12.74 -4.85 11.25
N MET A 178 11.94 -3.77 11.25
CA MET A 178 11.66 -2.99 12.46
C MET A 178 11.05 -3.79 13.62
N ALA A 179 10.30 -4.87 13.38
CA ALA A 179 9.82 -5.71 14.49
C ALA A 179 10.99 -6.39 15.21
N ASP A 180 11.95 -6.87 14.43
CA ASP A 180 13.20 -7.44 14.92
C ASP A 180 14.15 -6.35 15.46
N GLU A 181 14.22 -5.16 14.85
CA GLU A 181 15.02 -4.02 15.36
C GLU A 181 14.46 -3.47 16.66
N ARG A 182 13.13 -3.36 16.82
CA ARG A 182 12.49 -3.00 18.09
C ARG A 182 12.79 -4.03 19.15
N THR A 183 12.84 -5.31 18.76
CA THR A 183 13.25 -6.39 19.64
C THR A 183 14.74 -6.23 20.01
N GLY A 184 15.61 -5.95 19.04
CA GLY A 184 17.02 -5.65 19.24
C GLY A 184 17.24 -4.46 20.18
N SER A 185 16.49 -3.38 20.02
CA SER A 185 16.50 -2.21 20.92
C SER A 185 16.05 -2.58 22.33
N VAL A 186 15.05 -3.46 22.48
CA VAL A 186 14.68 -4.01 23.80
C VAL A 186 15.80 -4.85 24.39
N PHE A 187 16.47 -5.69 23.60
CA PHE A 187 17.64 -6.46 24.05
C PHE A 187 18.78 -5.55 24.49
N THR A 188 19.11 -4.52 23.71
CA THR A 188 20.13 -3.50 24.07
C THR A 188 19.73 -2.73 25.32
N LYS A 189 18.43 -2.40 25.47
CA LYS A 189 17.91 -1.69 26.65
C LYS A 189 17.99 -2.55 27.92
N ILE A 190 17.68 -3.84 27.82
CA ILE A 190 17.78 -4.76 28.96
C ILE A 190 19.24 -5.02 29.33
N ASN A 191 20.11 -5.14 28.33
CA ASN A 191 21.55 -5.39 28.50
C ASN A 191 22.38 -4.10 28.47
N SER A 192 21.87 -3.01 29.04
CA SER A 192 22.61 -1.76 29.18
C SER A 192 23.92 -1.99 29.98
N PRO A 193 24.97 -1.17 29.81
CA PRO A 193 26.25 -1.34 30.51
C PRO A 193 26.13 -1.52 32.04
N ASP A 194 25.20 -0.83 32.68
CA ASP A 194 24.95 -0.95 34.13
C ASP A 194 24.34 -2.30 34.57
N ARG A 195 23.91 -3.12 33.60
CA ARG A 195 23.28 -4.44 33.79
C ARG A 195 24.03 -5.55 33.06
N SER A 196 25.29 -5.33 32.65
CA SER A 196 26.04 -6.16 31.70
C SER A 196 26.47 -7.57 32.15
N ASN A 197 25.91 -8.08 33.26
CA ASN A 197 26.22 -9.42 33.81
C ASN A 197 25.00 -10.35 33.85
N GLN A 198 23.95 -10.04 33.08
CA GLN A 198 22.79 -10.93 32.97
C GLN A 198 23.11 -12.10 32.04
N SER A 199 22.62 -13.30 32.39
CA SER A 199 22.72 -14.44 31.47
C SER A 199 21.89 -14.18 30.23
N ALA A 200 22.37 -14.61 29.06
CA ALA A 200 21.65 -14.42 27.79
C ALA A 200 20.22 -15.01 27.85
N GLU A 201 20.06 -16.14 28.55
CA GLU A 201 18.76 -16.77 28.78
C GLU A 201 17.79 -15.85 29.57
N LEU A 202 18.29 -15.17 30.61
CA LEU A 202 17.48 -14.23 31.38
C LEU A 202 17.06 -13.01 30.54
N VAL A 203 17.97 -12.48 29.71
CA VAL A 203 17.66 -11.36 28.81
C VAL A 203 16.56 -11.73 27.82
N VAL A 204 16.62 -12.94 27.25
CA VAL A 204 15.56 -13.47 26.38
C VAL A 204 14.23 -13.59 27.13
N ALA A 205 14.23 -14.15 28.34
CA ALA A 205 13.02 -14.27 29.14
C ALA A 205 12.40 -12.90 29.47
N MET A 206 13.22 -11.91 29.86
CA MET A 206 12.76 -10.55 30.11
C MET A 206 12.18 -9.89 28.85
N ALA A 207 12.83 -10.06 27.70
CA ALA A 207 12.34 -9.54 26.42
C ALA A 207 10.98 -10.16 26.07
N GLN A 208 10.82 -11.47 26.25
CA GLN A 208 9.55 -12.17 26.02
C GLN A 208 8.42 -11.69 26.94
N VAL A 209 8.70 -11.49 28.23
CA VAL A 209 7.73 -10.95 29.20
C VAL A 209 7.32 -9.54 28.80
N LEU A 210 8.27 -8.66 28.45
CA LEU A 210 7.96 -7.30 28.00
C LEU A 210 7.12 -7.30 26.71
N GLN A 211 7.46 -8.15 25.74
CA GLN A 211 6.68 -8.28 24.52
C GLN A 211 5.27 -8.81 24.78
N HIS A 212 5.10 -9.72 25.74
CA HIS A 212 3.80 -10.25 26.14
C HIS A 212 2.93 -9.17 26.80
N GLU A 213 3.49 -8.43 27.76
CA GLU A 213 2.76 -7.35 28.43
C GLU A 213 2.40 -6.21 27.47
N ARG A 214 3.29 -5.87 26.54
CA ARG A 214 2.98 -4.92 25.45
C ARG A 214 1.83 -5.41 24.55
N ARG A 215 1.81 -6.70 24.18
CA ARG A 215 0.71 -7.27 23.39
C ARG A 215 -0.61 -7.26 24.15
N LYS A 216 -0.61 -7.56 25.45
CA LYS A 216 -1.81 -7.41 26.29
C LYS A 216 -2.28 -5.96 26.34
N ALA A 217 -1.36 -5.03 26.57
CA ALA A 217 -1.67 -3.61 26.64
C ALA A 217 -2.22 -3.08 25.31
N SER A 218 -1.69 -3.52 24.16
CA SER A 218 -2.21 -3.12 22.85
C SER A 218 -3.62 -3.65 22.59
N ILE A 219 -3.93 -4.88 23.00
CA ILE A 219 -5.29 -5.44 22.90
C ILE A 219 -6.27 -4.64 23.77
N VAL A 220 -5.88 -4.26 24.98
CA VAL A 220 -6.71 -3.44 25.89
C VAL A 220 -6.86 -2.01 25.36
N SER A 221 -5.79 -1.42 24.85
CA SER A 221 -5.79 -0.08 24.25
C SER A 221 -6.67 -0.02 23.00
N TYR A 222 -6.56 -1.00 22.10
CA TYR A 222 -7.39 -1.09 20.90
C TYR A 222 -8.89 -1.15 21.23
N LYS A 223 -9.26 -1.79 22.35
CA LYS A 223 -10.65 -1.77 22.85
C LYS A 223 -11.08 -0.41 23.41
N ARG A 224 -10.14 0.42 23.86
CA ARG A 224 -10.41 1.75 24.44
C ARG A 224 -10.30 2.90 23.43
N SER A 225 -9.55 2.75 22.33
CA SER A 225 -9.17 3.84 21.42
C SER A 225 -9.91 3.88 20.08
N LEU A 226 -11.18 3.45 20.03
CA LEU A 226 -12.01 3.60 18.82
C LEU A 226 -12.51 5.03 18.59
N THR A 227 -12.24 5.98 19.48
CA THR A 227 -12.42 7.42 19.22
C THR A 227 -11.10 8.04 18.77
N MET A 228 -10.61 7.59 17.61
CA MET A 228 -9.50 8.27 16.94
C MET A 228 -10.04 9.56 16.30
N THR A 229 -10.14 10.62 17.09
CA THR A 229 -10.53 11.96 16.63
C THR A 229 -9.56 12.40 15.54
N ARG A 230 -10.05 12.60 14.31
CA ARG A 230 -9.16 13.02 13.21
C ARG A 230 -8.65 14.43 13.52
N PHE A 231 -7.42 14.74 13.12
CA PHE A 231 -6.83 16.07 13.32
C PHE A 231 -7.68 17.22 12.76
N ARG A 232 -8.51 16.95 11.73
CA ARG A 232 -9.48 17.90 11.18
C ARG A 232 -10.69 18.17 12.06
N ASP A 233 -11.01 17.28 13.00
CA ASP A 233 -12.17 17.39 13.89
C ASP A 233 -11.79 18.03 15.24
N ILE A 234 -10.48 18.17 15.52
CA ILE A 234 -9.95 18.86 16.71
C ILE A 234 -10.51 20.29 16.86
N PRO A 235 -10.61 21.14 15.82
CA PRO A 235 -11.16 22.49 15.97
C PRO A 235 -12.65 22.50 16.34
N GLY A 236 -13.40 21.46 16.01
CA GLY A 236 -14.80 21.29 16.43
C GLY A 236 -14.89 20.85 17.89
N LEU A 237 -13.99 19.97 18.33
CA LEU A 237 -13.95 19.47 19.70
C LEU A 237 -13.51 20.55 20.71
N ILE A 238 -12.53 21.39 20.35
CA ILE A 238 -12.09 22.49 21.21
C ILE A 238 -13.23 23.52 21.41
N LYS A 239 -14.05 23.77 20.38
CA LYS A 239 -15.18 24.71 20.48
C LYS A 239 -16.33 24.19 21.36
N SER A 240 -16.48 22.87 21.51
CA SER A 240 -17.51 22.31 22.40
C SER A 240 -17.15 22.38 23.89
N VAL A 241 -15.86 22.52 24.23
CA VAL A 241 -15.41 22.60 25.63
C VAL A 241 -15.62 24.00 26.22
N ASP A 242 -15.53 25.05 25.41
CA ASP A 242 -15.71 26.43 25.86
C ASP A 242 -17.17 26.92 25.85
N GLN A 243 -18.13 26.06 25.49
CA GLN A 243 -19.53 26.45 25.56
C GLN A 243 -20.01 26.25 27.02
N PRO A 244 -20.31 27.33 27.76
CA PRO A 244 -20.77 27.21 29.15
C PRO A 244 -22.05 26.38 29.15
N VAL A 245 -22.00 25.23 29.82
CA VAL A 245 -23.14 24.36 30.02
C VAL A 245 -24.26 25.21 30.62
N PRO A 246 -25.38 25.43 29.92
CA PRO A 246 -26.50 26.14 30.51
C PRO A 246 -26.94 25.35 31.76
N PRO A 247 -27.31 26.03 32.86
CA PRO A 247 -27.74 25.35 34.07
C PRO A 247 -28.98 24.51 33.75
N SER A 248 -28.78 23.21 33.57
CA SER A 248 -29.86 22.25 33.46
C SER A 248 -30.65 22.29 34.76
N GLN A 249 -31.90 22.71 34.65
CA GLN A 249 -32.87 22.66 35.73
C GLN A 249 -32.98 21.20 36.20
N GLN A 250 -32.73 21.01 37.49
CA GLN A 250 -33.09 19.80 38.23
C GLN A 250 -34.61 19.65 38.18
N ASP A 251 -35.10 18.78 37.31
CA ASP A 251 -36.42 18.18 37.46
C ASP A 251 -36.26 16.76 38.02
N VAL A 252 -36.37 16.74 39.34
CA VAL A 252 -37.07 15.82 40.24
C VAL A 252 -37.84 14.64 39.57
N ASP A 253 -37.58 13.46 40.15
CA ASP A 253 -38.39 12.22 40.22
C ASP A 253 -38.65 11.39 38.97
N SER A 254 -37.95 10.24 38.88
CA SER A 254 -38.60 8.99 38.50
C SER A 254 -37.93 7.81 39.21
N ASP A 255 -38.59 7.42 40.29
CA ASP A 255 -38.47 6.18 41.03
C ASP A 255 -38.81 4.99 40.12
N VAL A 256 -37.85 4.10 39.86
CA VAL A 256 -38.11 2.77 39.30
C VAL A 256 -37.33 1.77 40.13
N GLU A 257 -38.05 1.16 41.06
CA GLU A 257 -37.68 -0.10 41.70
C GLU A 257 -37.42 -1.15 40.61
N THR A 258 -36.26 -1.81 40.68
CA THR A 258 -36.07 -3.09 40.01
C THR A 258 -35.39 -4.03 40.98
N GLU A 259 -36.05 -5.15 41.16
CA GLU A 259 -35.98 -6.09 42.26
C GLU A 259 -34.67 -6.88 42.32
N HIS A 260 -34.35 -7.25 43.57
CA HIS A 260 -33.54 -8.37 44.03
C HIS A 260 -33.23 -9.46 42.99
N SER A 261 -31.94 -9.75 42.82
CA SER A 261 -31.48 -11.11 42.56
C SER A 261 -30.27 -11.41 43.44
N ASP A 262 -30.53 -12.11 44.53
CA ASP A 262 -29.55 -12.65 45.46
C ASP A 262 -28.70 -13.74 44.78
N CYS A 263 -27.38 -13.66 44.95
CA CYS A 263 -26.47 -14.79 44.79
C CYS A 263 -25.33 -14.62 45.82
N ASP A 264 -25.46 -15.39 46.90
CA ASP A 264 -24.56 -15.59 48.04
C ASP A 264 -23.08 -15.75 47.61
N GLU A 265 -22.12 -15.02 48.17
CA GLU A 265 -21.53 -15.08 49.52
C GLU A 265 -20.72 -16.36 49.84
N ALA A 266 -19.40 -16.24 49.71
CA ALA A 266 -18.35 -16.68 50.65
C ALA A 266 -17.00 -16.19 50.07
N GLY A 267 -16.19 -15.33 50.68
CA GLY A 267 -15.99 -14.95 52.06
C GLY A 267 -14.49 -15.08 52.35
N ALA A 268 -13.78 -13.95 52.53
CA ALA A 268 -12.68 -13.76 53.50
C ALA A 268 -11.87 -12.47 53.24
N GLU A 269 -12.20 -11.45 54.04
CA GLU A 269 -11.30 -10.54 54.79
C GLU A 269 -10.40 -9.56 54.01
N THR A 270 -10.76 -8.28 53.92
CA THR A 270 -10.66 -7.17 54.92
C THR A 270 -9.25 -6.61 55.08
N GLY A 271 -9.05 -5.41 54.51
CA GLY A 271 -7.93 -4.50 54.80
C GLY A 271 -8.28 -3.07 54.38
N GLN A 272 -8.73 -2.27 55.34
CA GLN A 272 -9.15 -0.87 55.23
C GLN A 272 -8.02 0.07 54.78
N SER A 273 -8.36 1.14 54.05
CA SER A 273 -8.28 2.54 54.53
C SER A 273 -7.94 3.54 53.41
N ASP A 274 -8.98 4.27 52.98
CA ASP A 274 -9.06 5.70 52.67
C ASP A 274 -7.82 6.45 52.15
N LYS A 275 -7.92 6.98 50.93
CA LYS A 275 -8.16 8.44 50.73
C LYS A 275 -8.31 8.77 49.25
N GLU A 276 -9.53 9.19 48.93
CA GLU A 276 -9.94 9.80 47.69
C GLU A 276 -9.47 11.27 47.67
N THR A 277 -8.57 11.62 46.76
CA THR A 277 -8.24 13.00 46.43
C THR A 277 -8.07 13.16 44.92
N GLY A 278 -8.98 13.93 44.32
CA GLY A 278 -8.76 14.78 43.15
C GLY A 278 -8.03 14.15 41.97
N LEU A 279 -8.80 13.52 41.08
CA LEU A 279 -8.35 13.11 39.74
C LEU A 279 -8.21 14.35 38.84
N THR A 280 -7.16 15.14 39.08
CA THR A 280 -6.65 16.07 38.06
C THR A 280 -5.87 15.27 37.04
N ASP A 281 -6.32 15.35 35.79
CA ASP A 281 -5.71 14.82 34.58
C ASP A 281 -4.20 15.09 34.54
N HIS A 282 -3.43 14.06 34.89
CA HIS A 282 -1.97 14.10 35.05
C HIS A 282 -1.32 13.01 34.16
N LEU A 283 -1.88 12.79 32.96
CA LEU A 283 -1.40 11.79 32.00
C LEU A 283 -0.31 12.30 31.05
N ASP A 284 -0.02 13.61 31.06
CA ASP A 284 1.01 14.22 30.19
C ASP A 284 2.34 14.53 30.89
N LYS A 285 2.53 14.08 32.14
CA LYS A 285 3.85 14.19 32.77
C LYS A 285 4.61 12.86 32.64
N PRO A 286 5.79 12.87 31.99
CA PRO A 286 6.63 11.68 31.90
C PRO A 286 6.89 11.13 33.30
N GLN A 287 6.78 9.81 33.46
CA GLN A 287 6.98 9.19 34.76
C GLN A 287 8.45 9.37 35.19
N GLU A 288 8.74 9.49 36.49
CA GLU A 288 10.09 9.79 37.00
C GLU A 288 11.18 8.81 36.51
N TRP A 289 10.80 7.59 36.12
CA TRP A 289 11.72 6.63 35.50
C TRP A 289 12.08 6.96 34.04
N GLU A 290 11.26 7.71 33.31
CA GLU A 290 11.55 8.22 31.97
C GLU A 290 12.56 9.38 32.04
N ILE A 291 12.41 10.25 33.05
CA ILE A 291 13.33 11.36 33.32
C ILE A 291 14.69 10.82 33.80
N GLY A 292 14.70 9.84 34.69
CA GLY A 292 15.94 9.19 35.15
C GLY A 292 16.65 8.36 34.08
N ALA A 293 15.97 8.04 32.96
CA ALA A 293 16.52 7.30 31.83
C ALA A 293 17.01 8.20 30.68
N GLY A 294 16.93 9.53 30.82
CA GLY A 294 17.33 10.48 29.77
C GLY A 294 16.45 10.44 28.52
N LEU A 295 15.18 10.03 28.65
CA LEU A 295 14.21 9.98 27.53
C LEU A 295 13.50 11.32 27.29
N ASP A 296 13.85 12.36 28.05
CA ASP A 296 13.43 13.75 27.85
C ASP A 296 14.39 14.55 26.96
N GLU A 297 15.32 13.88 26.27
CA GLU A 297 16.19 14.52 25.28
C GLU A 297 15.35 15.23 24.22
N GLU A 298 15.28 16.56 24.34
CA GLU A 298 14.79 17.44 23.29
C GLU A 298 15.46 17.03 21.97
N PRO A 299 14.70 16.96 20.87
CA PRO A 299 15.20 16.46 19.60
C PRO A 299 16.49 17.20 19.24
N GLU A 300 17.59 16.44 19.12
CA GLU A 300 18.89 16.99 18.76
C GLU A 300 18.72 17.90 17.54
N PRO A 301 19.29 19.13 17.57
CA PRO A 301 19.16 20.05 16.46
C PRO A 301 19.71 19.38 15.20
N LEU A 302 18.80 19.11 14.26
CA LEU A 302 19.08 18.53 12.95
C LEU A 302 20.37 19.11 12.41
N TRP A 303 21.33 18.22 12.18
CA TRP A 303 22.61 18.48 11.54
C TRP A 303 22.47 19.54 10.46
N ARG A 304 22.92 20.76 10.79
CA ARG A 304 23.13 21.85 9.83
C ARG A 304 24.37 21.51 9.01
N GLY A 305 24.28 20.43 8.23
CA GLY A 305 25.24 20.15 7.18
C GLY A 305 25.16 21.30 6.18
N SER A 306 26.28 21.98 5.94
CA SER A 306 26.39 23.05 4.95
C SER A 306 25.81 22.58 3.62
N ILE A 307 24.59 23.02 3.33
CA ILE A 307 24.01 23.01 1.99
C ILE A 307 24.87 23.99 1.21
N GLY A 308 25.86 23.47 0.49
CA GLY A 308 26.49 24.25 -0.57
C GLY A 308 25.37 24.73 -1.48
N HIS A 309 25.25 26.05 -1.63
CA HIS A 309 24.33 26.68 -2.57
C HIS A 309 24.53 26.06 -3.95
N CYS A 310 23.67 25.11 -4.30
CA CYS A 310 23.57 24.57 -5.64
C CYS A 310 22.65 25.53 -6.38
N GLU A 311 23.24 26.56 -6.98
CA GLU A 311 22.53 27.68 -7.61
C GLU A 311 21.86 27.30 -8.94
N TYR A 312 22.07 26.08 -9.42
CA TYR A 312 21.46 25.60 -10.66
C TYR A 312 21.30 24.07 -10.66
N PHE A 313 20.33 23.59 -11.42
CA PHE A 313 20.15 22.18 -11.75
C PHE A 313 20.21 22.02 -13.27
N GLU A 314 20.97 21.03 -13.75
CA GLU A 314 21.07 20.75 -15.17
C GLU A 314 20.04 19.69 -15.57
N VAL A 315 19.20 20.01 -16.56
CA VAL A 315 18.28 19.04 -17.19
C VAL A 315 18.87 18.64 -18.55
N PRO A 316 19.13 17.35 -18.80
CA PRO A 316 19.64 16.89 -20.08
C PRO A 316 18.66 17.18 -21.23
N ARG A 317 19.11 17.89 -22.27
CA ARG A 317 18.27 18.25 -23.44
C ARG A 317 17.67 17.06 -24.21
N HIS A 318 18.16 15.84 -23.99
CA HIS A 318 17.66 14.65 -24.68
C HIS A 318 16.34 14.12 -24.10
N ASP A 319 15.90 14.62 -22.95
CA ASP A 319 14.65 14.20 -22.29
C ASP A 319 13.40 14.85 -22.90
N GLY A 320 13.55 15.68 -23.95
CA GLY A 320 12.42 16.27 -24.69
C GLY A 320 11.58 17.27 -23.88
N ILE A 321 12.06 17.66 -22.69
CA ILE A 321 11.40 18.68 -21.87
C ILE A 321 11.72 20.05 -22.48
N ASP A 322 10.73 20.63 -23.14
CA ASP A 322 10.81 21.97 -23.67
C ASP A 322 10.66 23.00 -22.55
N LEU A 323 11.79 23.41 -21.96
CA LEU A 323 11.84 24.47 -20.96
C LEU A 323 11.49 25.86 -21.52
N SER A 324 11.30 25.98 -22.84
CA SER A 324 10.83 27.22 -23.46
C SER A 324 9.30 27.33 -23.53
N ASN A 325 8.58 26.33 -23.04
CA ASN A 325 7.12 26.38 -22.95
C ASN A 325 6.67 27.40 -21.89
N SER A 326 5.89 28.41 -22.31
CA SER A 326 5.41 29.50 -21.45
C SER A 326 4.61 29.01 -20.24
N PHE A 327 3.82 27.95 -20.40
CA PHE A 327 3.07 27.35 -19.28
C PHE A 327 3.98 26.75 -18.20
N LEU A 328 5.11 26.18 -18.61
CA LEU A 328 6.07 25.57 -17.69
C LEU A 328 6.87 26.66 -16.96
N LEU A 329 7.17 27.76 -17.66
CA LEU A 329 7.82 28.93 -17.08
C LEU A 329 6.91 29.63 -16.07
N ASP A 330 5.62 29.81 -16.36
CA ASP A 330 4.65 30.43 -15.45
C ASP A 330 4.43 29.59 -14.17
N LEU A 331 4.39 28.25 -14.31
CA LEU A 331 4.25 27.34 -13.18
C LEU A 331 5.49 27.36 -12.26
N LEU A 332 6.68 27.66 -12.80
CA LEU A 332 7.96 27.60 -12.10
C LEU A 332 8.47 28.99 -11.65
N SER A 333 7.86 30.08 -12.10
CA SER A 333 8.24 31.44 -11.69
C SER A 333 7.46 31.89 -10.46
N ASP A 334 8.18 32.35 -9.42
CA ASP A 334 7.56 32.92 -8.22
C ASP A 334 6.88 34.29 -8.46
N ALA A 335 7.12 34.90 -9.62
CA ALA A 335 6.46 36.11 -10.08
C ALA A 335 5.56 35.77 -11.27
N PRO A 336 4.29 36.25 -11.30
CA PRO A 336 3.41 36.03 -12.44
C PRO A 336 4.05 36.62 -13.70
N ILE A 337 4.16 35.82 -14.76
CA ILE A 337 4.69 36.29 -16.03
C ILE A 337 3.60 37.16 -16.65
N GLU A 338 3.81 38.48 -16.67
CA GLU A 338 2.96 39.39 -17.43
C GLU A 338 3.13 39.07 -18.91
N GLU A 339 2.24 38.23 -19.46
CA GLU A 339 2.18 37.97 -20.90
C GLU A 339 1.92 39.30 -21.60
N GLU A 340 2.96 39.83 -22.26
CA GLU A 340 2.84 40.96 -23.19
C GLU A 340 2.05 40.47 -24.40
N PHE A 341 0.72 40.50 -24.24
CA PHE A 341 -0.26 40.01 -25.19
C PHE A 341 -0.12 40.82 -26.48
N THR A 342 0.71 40.34 -27.40
CA THR A 342 0.84 40.95 -28.71
C THR A 342 -0.40 40.52 -29.50
N PRO A 343 -1.35 41.43 -29.78
CA PRO A 343 -2.60 41.04 -30.42
C PRO A 343 -2.29 40.41 -31.79
N PRO A 344 -2.94 39.28 -32.13
CA PRO A 344 -2.69 38.60 -33.39
C PRO A 344 -3.03 39.53 -34.55
N GLY A 345 -2.01 39.93 -35.29
CA GLY A 345 -2.13 40.77 -36.47
C GLY A 345 -3.11 40.16 -37.47
N LEU A 346 -3.97 41.03 -38.02
CA LEU A 346 -4.92 40.74 -39.08
C LEU A 346 -4.27 39.89 -40.18
N VAL A 347 -4.58 38.60 -40.20
CA VAL A 347 -4.39 37.76 -41.38
C VAL A 347 -5.57 38.03 -42.31
N THR A 348 -5.32 38.83 -43.34
CA THR A 348 -6.23 39.04 -44.47
C THR A 348 -6.56 37.70 -45.13
N ASN A 349 -7.84 37.30 -45.01
CA ASN A 349 -8.43 36.13 -45.66
C ASN A 349 -8.28 36.21 -47.19
N GLN A 350 -7.48 35.33 -47.78
CA GLN A 350 -7.59 34.98 -49.20
C GLN A 350 -8.65 33.88 -49.37
N THR A 351 -9.74 34.24 -50.01
CA THR A 351 -10.78 33.40 -50.59
C THR A 351 -10.20 32.31 -51.49
N GLY A 352 -10.35 31.05 -51.08
CA GLY A 352 -10.16 29.85 -51.90
C GLY A 352 -11.51 29.17 -52.22
N PRO A 353 -11.67 28.56 -53.40
CA PRO A 353 -12.96 28.14 -53.94
C PRO A 353 -13.51 26.86 -53.28
N MET A 354 -14.82 26.88 -53.01
CA MET A 354 -15.65 25.73 -52.60
C MET A 354 -15.51 24.57 -53.59
N LEU A 355 -15.20 23.38 -53.06
CA LEU A 355 -15.43 22.11 -53.75
C LEU A 355 -16.72 21.46 -53.21
N PRO A 356 -17.48 20.76 -54.07
CA PRO A 356 -18.81 20.25 -53.74
C PRO A 356 -18.76 18.98 -52.90
N TYR A 357 -19.66 18.92 -51.92
CA TYR A 357 -19.93 17.78 -51.05
C TYR A 357 -20.42 16.58 -51.89
N ALA A 358 -19.73 15.44 -51.80
CA ALA A 358 -20.17 14.18 -52.36
C ALA A 358 -21.11 13.48 -51.36
N ASP A 359 -22.34 13.27 -51.80
CA ASP A 359 -23.45 12.61 -51.12
C ASP A 359 -23.26 11.08 -51.18
N LEU A 360 -22.88 10.45 -50.05
CA LEU A 360 -22.74 9.00 -49.94
C LEU A 360 -24.08 8.38 -49.52
N ARG A 361 -24.81 7.89 -50.53
CA ARG A 361 -25.99 7.05 -50.34
C ARG A 361 -25.60 5.70 -49.75
N ALA A 362 -26.22 5.35 -48.64
CA ALA A 362 -26.27 4.00 -48.08
C ALA A 362 -27.10 3.07 -48.98
N THR A 363 -26.60 1.85 -49.23
CA THR A 363 -27.37 0.73 -49.77
C THR A 363 -27.61 -0.31 -48.66
N PRO A 364 -28.83 -0.88 -48.56
CA PRO A 364 -29.12 -1.96 -47.62
C PRO A 364 -28.77 -3.32 -48.24
N THR A 365 -28.07 -4.16 -47.48
CA THR A 365 -27.88 -5.57 -47.84
C THR A 365 -29.01 -6.39 -47.21
N THR A 366 -29.79 -7.05 -48.06
CA THR A 366 -30.84 -8.01 -47.70
C THR A 366 -30.34 -9.45 -47.82
N PHE A 367 -30.74 -10.24 -46.81
CA PHE A 367 -30.81 -11.71 -46.67
C PHE A 367 -29.53 -12.54 -46.73
#